data_AF-A0A9P8KE84-F1
#
_entry.id   AF-A0A9P8KE84-F1
#
_cell.length_a   1.000
_cell.length_b   1.000
_cell.length_c   1.000
_cell.angle_alpha   90.00
_cell.angle_beta   90.00
_cell.angle_gamma   90.00
#
_symmetry.space_group_name_H-M   'P 1'
#
loop_
_entity.id
_entity.type
_entity.pdbx_description
1 polymer ?
#
loop_
_entity_poly.entity_id
_entity_poly.type
_entity_poly.pdbx_seq_one_letter_code
_entity_poly.pdbx_strand_id
1 'polypeptide(L)'
;LASRSFSCTGYTSHRGGPQRTPQQKEESNRANQRLWRAKNKDHIKEKNRKHYEARKAALLQSGDAERTKNSNARKKYNRRYYQQTYAAVSHYQKQILNKTGTLEAISKWEAKRRLIAERKVERERQRAEVIVEGERRHDASKAETERRRAEVKAVREQEVERQRQRTQEKAMLEKERATRRAAKKAGSERRRAEGQAERQGQLTQEKAMLAKEQAKRRAAKADARLEATHDSLRRRAERAESARRRAAEKSEREQRREQRAERERHLEHQKAIRAHQRATSRAAAAKDRREAAREKAAEYRRDADFRKAVVAGEQQRRTRPDYAHRQDMRTWLLRCAQRDQFSWKTHVPVVYEDKTVKTCTACGKTRLAGSRLWWKSLVNPDTYVCHLCYTADCSRAMPRGFEDYEFGKGKHLKP
;
A
#
# COMPACT_ATOMS: atom_id res chain seq x y z
N LEU A 1 31.08 38.13 -94.13
CA LEU A 1 30.66 36.78 -93.68
C LEU A 1 30.63 36.78 -92.16
N ALA A 2 29.54 36.83 -91.41
CA ALA A 2 28.12 36.96 -91.69
C ALA A 2 27.53 37.87 -90.59
N SER A 3 26.74 38.83 -91.03
CA SER A 3 25.90 39.74 -90.28
C SER A 3 24.75 39.00 -89.60
N ARG A 4 24.47 39.30 -88.32
CA ARG A 4 23.16 39.06 -87.71
C ARG A 4 22.87 40.13 -86.66
N SER A 5 22.35 41.24 -87.16
CA SER A 5 21.50 42.19 -86.46
C SER A 5 20.26 41.46 -85.94
N PHE A 6 20.06 41.46 -84.63
CA PHE A 6 18.76 41.12 -84.03
C PHE A 6 18.11 42.42 -83.57
N SER A 7 17.23 42.92 -84.42
CA SER A 7 16.32 44.03 -84.16
C SER A 7 15.29 43.63 -83.10
N CYS A 8 15.11 44.52 -82.14
CA CYS A 8 14.05 44.52 -81.14
C CYS A 8 12.67 44.32 -81.77
N THR A 9 12.04 43.18 -81.53
CA THR A 9 10.59 43.05 -81.64
C THR A 9 9.98 43.31 -80.27
N GLY A 10 9.21 44.40 -80.20
CA GLY A 10 8.39 44.74 -79.05
C GLY A 10 7.39 43.62 -78.77
N TYR A 11 7.36 43.18 -77.50
CA TYR A 11 6.27 42.39 -76.97
C TYR A 11 5.71 43.16 -75.77
N THR A 12 4.70 43.98 -76.05
CA THR A 12 3.86 44.66 -75.07
C THR A 12 2.98 43.63 -74.37
N SER A 13 3.49 43.02 -73.29
CA SER A 13 2.63 42.33 -72.33
C SER A 13 2.21 43.29 -71.24
N HIS A 14 1.04 43.90 -71.44
CA HIS A 14 0.21 44.42 -70.35
C HIS A 14 -0.09 43.28 -69.37
N ARG A 15 0.62 43.24 -68.24
CA ARG A 15 0.07 42.70 -66.98
C ARG A 15 0.44 43.67 -65.87
N GLY A 16 -0.57 44.41 -65.41
CA GLY A 16 -0.50 45.32 -64.29
C GLY A 16 -0.15 44.57 -63.00
N GLY A 17 1.13 44.42 -62.73
CA GLY A 17 1.61 44.20 -61.37
C GLY A 17 1.34 45.47 -60.55
N PRO A 18 0.90 45.36 -59.29
CA PRO A 18 0.63 46.52 -58.45
C PRO A 18 1.85 47.46 -58.43
N GLN A 19 1.63 48.75 -58.68
CA GLN A 19 2.70 49.75 -58.63
C GLN A 19 3.35 49.70 -57.25
N ARG A 20 4.60 49.22 -57.19
CA ARG A 20 5.37 49.17 -55.95
C ARG A 20 5.47 50.59 -55.39
N THR A 21 5.15 50.75 -54.12
CA THR A 21 5.34 52.02 -53.42
C THR A 21 6.83 52.42 -53.43
N PRO A 22 7.18 53.71 -53.29
CA PRO A 22 8.57 54.14 -53.22
C PRO A 22 9.39 53.37 -52.17
N GLN A 23 8.79 53.06 -51.02
CA GLN A 23 9.40 52.22 -49.98
C GLN A 23 9.68 50.78 -50.47
N GLN A 24 8.72 50.14 -51.14
CA GLN A 24 8.91 48.79 -51.69
C GLN A 24 9.98 48.75 -52.78
N LYS A 25 10.12 49.82 -53.59
CA LYS A 25 11.22 49.95 -54.56
C LYS A 25 12.57 50.08 -53.86
N GLU A 26 12.65 50.90 -52.82
CA GLU A 26 13.88 51.09 -52.05
C GLU A 26 14.30 49.81 -51.31
N GLU A 27 13.34 49.08 -50.74
CA GLU A 27 13.59 47.82 -50.07
C GLU A 27 14.02 46.72 -51.05
N SER A 28 13.39 46.66 -52.23
CA SER A 28 13.82 45.79 -53.33
C SER A 28 15.23 46.13 -53.82
N ASN A 29 15.59 47.43 -53.90
CA ASN A 29 16.93 47.85 -54.26
C ASN A 29 17.95 47.48 -53.19
N ARG A 30 17.61 47.64 -51.89
CA ARG A 30 18.44 47.18 -50.78
C ARG A 30 18.63 45.66 -50.80
N ALA A 31 17.58 44.89 -51.09
CA ALA A 31 17.63 43.43 -51.21
C ALA A 31 18.54 43.00 -52.38
N ASN A 32 18.37 43.62 -53.56
CA ASN A 32 19.21 43.37 -54.73
C ASN A 32 20.67 43.75 -54.46
N GLN A 33 20.92 44.86 -53.77
CA GLN A 33 22.27 45.26 -53.38
C GLN A 33 22.90 44.27 -52.39
N ARG A 34 22.13 43.72 -51.43
CA ARG A 34 22.60 42.66 -50.52
C ARG A 34 22.94 41.38 -51.29
N LEU A 35 22.08 40.94 -52.19
CA LEU A 35 22.30 39.77 -53.06
C LEU A 35 23.53 39.96 -53.94
N TRP A 36 23.67 41.13 -54.57
CA TRP A 36 24.84 41.45 -55.37
C TRP A 36 26.12 41.44 -54.53
N ARG A 37 26.09 42.04 -53.32
CA ARG A 37 27.24 42.03 -52.39
C ARG A 37 27.58 40.62 -51.91
N ALA A 38 26.58 39.76 -51.71
CA ALA A 38 26.78 38.37 -51.31
C ALA A 38 27.43 37.55 -52.44
N LYS A 39 26.94 37.70 -53.67
CA LYS A 39 27.50 37.01 -54.85
C LYS A 39 28.88 37.52 -55.25
N ASN A 40 29.15 38.81 -55.03
CA ASN A 40 30.41 39.46 -55.42
C ASN A 40 31.30 39.78 -54.21
N LYS A 41 31.26 38.93 -53.18
CA LYS A 41 31.98 39.16 -51.92
C LYS A 41 33.48 39.33 -52.15
N ASP A 42 34.07 38.54 -53.06
CA ASP A 42 35.50 38.59 -53.33
C ASP A 42 35.90 39.78 -54.20
N HIS A 43 35.06 40.16 -55.17
CA HIS A 43 35.25 41.41 -55.93
C HIS A 43 35.18 42.65 -55.03
N ILE A 44 34.28 42.68 -54.05
CA ILE A 44 34.19 43.78 -53.08
C ILE A 44 35.42 43.79 -52.17
N LYS A 45 35.88 42.62 -51.69
CA LYS A 45 37.12 42.53 -50.92
C LYS A 45 38.31 43.04 -51.73
N GLU A 46 38.42 42.66 -53.00
CA GLU A 46 39.49 43.08 -53.90
C GLU A 46 39.47 44.59 -54.14
N LYS A 47 38.30 45.15 -54.46
CA LYS A 47 38.12 46.60 -54.63
C LYS A 47 38.48 47.37 -53.37
N ASN A 48 38.06 46.88 -52.20
CA ASN A 48 38.40 47.49 -50.91
C ASN A 48 39.89 47.35 -50.59
N ARG A 49 40.52 46.22 -50.95
CA ARG A 49 41.97 46.02 -50.80
C ARG A 49 42.74 47.02 -51.65
N LYS A 50 42.40 47.16 -52.93
CA LYS A 50 43.00 48.17 -53.83
C LYS A 50 42.82 49.59 -53.31
N HIS A 51 41.63 49.93 -52.81
CA HIS A 51 41.40 51.24 -52.19
C HIS A 51 42.25 51.46 -50.93
N TYR A 52 42.40 50.42 -50.11
CA TYR A 52 43.23 50.49 -48.91
C TYR A 52 44.71 50.63 -49.26
N GLU A 53 45.19 49.88 -50.24
CA GLU A 53 46.57 49.93 -50.73
C GLU A 53 46.89 51.28 -51.38
N ALA A 54 45.99 51.81 -52.22
CA ALA A 54 46.13 53.15 -52.80
C ALA A 54 46.18 54.24 -51.72
N ARG A 55 45.32 54.14 -50.70
CA ARG A 55 45.30 55.09 -49.58
C ARG A 55 46.53 54.95 -48.68
N LYS A 56 47.04 53.72 -48.49
CA LYS A 56 48.29 53.43 -47.78
C LYS A 56 49.50 53.99 -48.55
N ALA A 57 49.53 53.85 -49.86
CA ALA A 57 50.56 54.42 -50.73
C ALA A 57 50.54 55.96 -50.69
N ALA A 58 49.36 56.57 -50.78
CA ALA A 58 49.20 58.02 -50.65
C ALA A 58 49.67 58.56 -49.29
N LEU A 59 49.40 57.84 -48.20
CA LEU A 59 49.90 58.19 -46.85
C LEU A 59 51.41 58.02 -46.68
N LEU A 60 52.04 57.10 -47.43
CA LEU A 60 53.49 56.95 -47.43
C LEU A 60 54.17 58.02 -48.28
N GLN A 61 53.52 58.49 -49.34
CA GLN A 61 54.01 59.60 -50.18
C GLN A 61 53.88 60.97 -49.49
N SER A 62 52.90 61.17 -48.59
CA SER A 62 52.70 62.46 -47.92
C SER A 62 53.64 62.73 -46.73
N GLY A 63 54.63 61.88 -46.46
CA GLY A 63 55.58 62.06 -45.35
C GLY A 63 54.98 61.97 -43.94
N ASP A 64 53.68 61.69 -43.79
CA ASP A 64 52.93 61.68 -42.51
C ASP A 64 53.07 60.36 -41.73
N ALA A 65 54.25 59.75 -41.74
CA ALA A 65 54.51 58.48 -41.05
C ALA A 65 54.39 58.62 -39.51
N GLU A 66 54.60 59.80 -38.95
CA GLU A 66 54.48 60.07 -37.51
C GLU A 66 53.03 60.19 -37.03
N ARG A 67 52.14 60.75 -37.85
CA ARG A 67 50.71 60.93 -37.51
C ARG A 67 49.97 59.59 -37.40
N THR A 68 50.37 58.60 -38.20
CA THR A 68 49.78 57.25 -38.18
C THR A 68 50.25 56.41 -36.98
N LYS A 69 51.51 56.56 -36.53
CA LYS A 69 52.01 55.94 -35.29
C LYS A 69 51.24 56.43 -34.07
N ASN A 70 50.99 57.73 -33.98
CA ASN A 70 50.23 58.33 -32.87
C ASN A 70 48.73 57.95 -32.93
N SER A 71 48.14 57.85 -34.13
CA SER A 71 46.77 57.33 -34.32
C SER A 71 46.64 55.86 -33.89
N ASN A 72 47.62 55.01 -34.19
CA ASN A 72 47.59 53.61 -33.81
C ASN A 72 47.80 53.41 -32.30
N ALA A 73 48.66 54.23 -31.67
CA ALA A 73 48.81 54.25 -30.21
C ALA A 73 47.49 54.67 -29.53
N ARG A 74 46.84 55.73 -30.03
CA ARG A 74 45.53 56.20 -29.52
C ARG A 74 44.41 55.18 -29.75
N LYS A 75 44.39 54.48 -30.89
CA LYS A 75 43.46 53.38 -31.15
C LYS A 75 43.70 52.19 -30.22
N LYS A 76 44.96 51.86 -29.91
CA LYS A 76 45.32 50.77 -28.98
C LYS A 76 44.94 51.12 -27.54
N TYR A 77 45.16 52.38 -27.13
CA TYR A 77 44.71 52.91 -25.84
C TYR A 77 43.18 52.89 -25.72
N ASN A 78 42.46 53.46 -26.69
CA ASN A 78 41.00 53.45 -26.69
C ASN A 78 40.44 52.02 -26.72
N ARG A 79 41.04 51.11 -27.50
CA ARG A 79 40.61 49.70 -27.52
C ARG A 79 40.76 49.04 -26.15
N ARG A 80 41.85 49.29 -25.42
CA ARG A 80 42.02 48.80 -24.04
C ARG A 80 41.01 49.43 -23.09
N TYR A 81 40.79 50.74 -23.19
CA TYR A 81 39.82 51.46 -22.38
C TYR A 81 38.39 50.91 -22.59
N TYR A 82 37.96 50.76 -23.84
CA TYR A 82 36.65 50.16 -24.16
C TYR A 82 36.58 48.69 -23.73
N GLN A 83 37.62 47.89 -23.91
CA GLN A 83 37.61 46.50 -23.44
C GLN A 83 37.45 46.39 -21.92
N GLN A 84 38.09 47.28 -21.16
CA GLN A 84 37.95 47.32 -19.70
C GLN A 84 36.57 47.80 -19.28
N THR A 85 36.02 48.85 -19.90
CA THR A 85 34.68 49.34 -19.56
C THR A 85 33.58 48.33 -19.94
N TYR A 86 33.65 47.71 -21.12
CA TYR A 86 32.71 46.65 -21.50
C TYR A 86 32.84 45.41 -20.60
N ALA A 87 34.04 45.05 -20.16
CA ALA A 87 34.22 43.95 -19.21
C ALA A 87 33.58 44.28 -17.84
N ALA A 88 33.75 45.52 -17.35
CA ALA A 88 33.14 45.98 -16.11
C ALA A 88 31.61 46.04 -16.19
N VAL A 89 31.05 46.57 -17.29
CA VAL A 89 29.59 46.58 -17.51
C VAL A 89 29.03 45.16 -17.65
N SER A 90 29.72 44.28 -18.37
CA SER A 90 29.30 42.87 -18.51
C SER A 90 29.33 42.13 -17.17
N HIS A 91 30.34 42.40 -16.33
CA HIS A 91 30.42 41.84 -14.98
C HIS A 91 29.26 42.34 -14.10
N TYR A 92 28.95 43.64 -14.14
CA TYR A 92 27.85 44.23 -13.38
C TYR A 92 26.48 43.69 -13.85
N GLN A 93 26.25 43.57 -15.16
CA GLN A 93 25.05 42.93 -15.72
C GLN A 93 24.91 41.47 -15.28
N LYS A 94 26.01 40.68 -15.27
CA LYS A 94 25.99 39.31 -14.76
C LYS A 94 25.63 39.25 -13.26
N GLN A 95 26.11 40.19 -12.46
CA GLN A 95 25.75 40.26 -11.04
C GLN A 95 24.26 40.60 -10.84
N ILE A 96 23.70 41.52 -11.62
CA ILE A 96 22.27 41.84 -11.58
C ILE A 96 21.43 40.62 -12.00
N LEU A 97 21.77 39.97 -13.11
CA LEU A 97 21.06 38.77 -13.59
C LEU A 97 21.13 37.61 -12.60
N ASN A 98 22.26 37.43 -11.91
CA ASN A 98 22.37 36.43 -10.85
C ASN A 98 21.47 36.79 -9.66
N LYS A 99 21.41 38.07 -9.26
CA LYS A 99 20.52 38.53 -8.18
C LYS A 99 19.04 38.37 -8.55
N THR A 100 18.63 38.74 -9.75
CA THR A 100 17.22 38.56 -10.20
C THR A 100 16.87 37.09 -10.35
N GLY A 101 17.78 36.26 -10.88
CA GLY A 101 17.62 34.81 -10.93
C GLY A 101 17.47 34.18 -9.54
N THR A 102 18.18 34.70 -8.52
CA THR A 102 17.99 34.26 -7.13
C THR A 102 16.64 34.69 -6.54
N LEU A 103 16.15 35.89 -6.86
CA LEU A 103 14.84 36.35 -6.37
C LEU A 103 13.69 35.56 -7.00
N GLU A 104 13.76 35.26 -8.30
CA GLU A 104 12.77 34.38 -8.95
C GLU A 104 12.80 32.96 -8.37
N ALA A 105 13.99 32.43 -8.06
CA ALA A 105 14.12 31.12 -7.44
C ALA A 105 13.52 31.09 -6.02
N ILE A 106 13.72 32.15 -5.23
CA ILE A 106 13.11 32.31 -3.90
C ILE A 106 11.59 32.40 -4.02
N SER A 107 11.06 33.23 -4.93
CA SER A 107 9.62 33.37 -5.16
C SER A 107 8.97 32.04 -5.59
N LYS A 108 9.60 31.31 -6.53
CA LYS A 108 9.13 29.97 -6.94
C LYS A 108 9.15 28.96 -5.78
N TRP A 109 10.18 29.03 -4.92
CA TRP A 109 10.28 28.18 -3.74
C TRP A 109 9.17 28.50 -2.71
N GLU A 110 8.89 29.78 -2.47
CA GLU A 110 7.80 30.22 -1.58
C GLU A 110 6.42 29.82 -2.10
N ALA A 111 6.16 29.98 -3.41
CA ALA A 111 4.92 29.53 -4.04
C ALA A 111 4.74 28.01 -3.89
N LYS A 112 5.80 27.23 -4.12
CA LYS A 112 5.78 25.78 -3.91
C LYS A 112 5.54 25.42 -2.45
N ARG A 113 6.13 26.16 -1.51
CA ARG A 113 5.93 25.97 -0.07
C ARG A 113 4.48 26.27 0.35
N ARG A 114 3.84 27.32 -0.21
CA ARG A 114 2.42 27.62 0.00
C ARG A 114 1.51 26.50 -0.53
N LEU A 115 1.73 26.03 -1.76
CA LEU A 115 0.97 24.89 -2.32
C LEU A 115 1.11 23.62 -1.47
N ILE A 116 2.29 23.36 -0.91
CA ILE A 116 2.50 22.21 0.00
C ILE A 116 1.71 22.39 1.30
N ALA A 117 1.66 23.62 1.84
CA ALA A 117 0.90 23.93 3.06
C ALA A 117 -0.61 23.79 2.82
N GLU A 118 -1.13 24.33 1.72
CA GLU A 118 -2.54 24.19 1.32
C GLU A 118 -2.94 22.72 1.15
N ARG A 119 -2.12 21.92 0.45
CA ARG A 119 -2.34 20.47 0.33
C ARG A 119 -2.27 19.74 1.66
N LYS A 120 -1.54 20.26 2.65
CA LYS A 120 -1.51 19.69 4.00
C LYS A 120 -2.82 19.98 4.73
N VAL A 121 -3.29 21.23 4.69
CA VAL A 121 -4.58 21.64 5.27
C VAL A 121 -5.74 20.87 4.63
N GLU A 122 -5.75 20.72 3.30
CA GLU A 122 -6.78 19.96 2.60
C GLU A 122 -6.79 18.48 2.99
N ARG A 123 -5.62 17.85 3.15
CA ARG A 123 -5.54 16.46 3.66
C ARG A 123 -6.02 16.34 5.11
N GLU A 124 -5.77 17.35 5.94
CA GLU A 124 -6.25 17.36 7.32
C GLU A 124 -7.77 17.53 7.36
N ARG A 125 -8.35 18.38 6.49
CA ARG A 125 -9.79 18.51 6.29
C ARG A 125 -10.43 17.20 5.84
N GLN A 126 -9.89 16.55 4.81
CA GLN A 126 -10.40 15.25 4.33
C GLN A 126 -10.32 14.17 5.41
N ARG A 127 -9.26 14.18 6.24
CA ARG A 127 -9.15 13.26 7.38
C ARG A 127 -10.23 13.55 8.43
N ALA A 128 -10.50 14.82 8.73
CA ALA A 128 -11.55 15.21 9.66
C ALA A 128 -12.94 14.79 9.14
N GLU A 129 -13.21 14.97 7.85
CA GLU A 129 -14.48 14.56 7.22
C GLU A 129 -14.67 13.03 7.31
N VAL A 130 -13.63 12.25 7.05
CA VAL A 130 -13.68 10.77 7.19
C VAL A 130 -13.90 10.35 8.65
N ILE A 131 -13.33 11.05 9.62
CA ILE A 131 -13.54 10.78 11.05
C ILE A 131 -15.01 11.05 11.41
N VAL A 132 -15.54 12.22 11.04
CA VAL A 132 -16.95 12.58 11.30
C VAL A 132 -17.91 11.61 10.63
N GLU A 133 -17.63 11.17 9.39
CA GLU A 133 -18.44 10.15 8.72
C GLU A 133 -18.36 8.80 9.44
N GLY A 134 -17.17 8.42 9.91
CA GLY A 134 -16.95 7.22 10.72
C GLY A 134 -17.77 7.24 12.02
N GLU A 135 -17.78 8.36 12.73
CA GLU A 135 -18.58 8.58 13.94
C GLU A 135 -20.07 8.48 13.65
N ARG A 136 -20.57 9.12 12.57
CA ARG A 136 -21.98 9.01 12.15
C ARG A 136 -22.38 7.57 11.85
N ARG A 137 -21.53 6.79 11.17
CA ARG A 137 -21.80 5.37 10.88
C ARG A 137 -21.81 4.53 12.15
N HIS A 138 -20.89 4.80 13.08
CA HIS A 138 -20.86 4.14 14.37
C HIS A 138 -22.12 4.43 15.20
N ASP A 139 -22.55 5.69 15.26
CA ASP A 139 -23.77 6.08 15.99
C ASP A 139 -25.03 5.52 15.36
N ALA A 140 -25.12 5.50 14.02
CA ALA A 140 -26.21 4.84 13.30
C ALA A 140 -26.27 3.34 13.60
N SER A 141 -25.12 2.65 13.58
CA SER A 141 -25.02 1.23 13.94
C SER A 141 -25.43 1.00 15.40
N LYS A 142 -24.98 1.85 16.32
CA LYS A 142 -25.38 1.77 17.73
C LYS A 142 -26.88 1.94 17.89
N ALA A 143 -27.47 2.95 17.25
CA ALA A 143 -28.93 3.17 17.26
C ALA A 143 -29.71 1.98 16.66
N GLU A 144 -29.19 1.33 15.62
CA GLU A 144 -29.79 0.10 15.06
C GLU A 144 -29.74 -1.05 16.07
N THR A 145 -28.61 -1.26 16.74
CA THR A 145 -28.49 -2.31 17.77
C THR A 145 -29.42 -2.06 18.95
N GLU A 146 -29.62 -0.80 19.35
CA GLU A 146 -30.57 -0.41 20.40
C GLU A 146 -32.02 -0.66 19.96
N ARG A 147 -32.38 -0.36 18.71
CA ARG A 147 -33.70 -0.71 18.14
C ARG A 147 -33.94 -2.21 18.17
N ARG A 148 -32.98 -3.03 17.70
CA ARG A 148 -33.10 -4.49 17.73
C ARG A 148 -33.25 -5.03 19.16
N ARG A 149 -32.54 -4.44 20.14
CA ARG A 149 -32.71 -4.80 21.56
C ARG A 149 -34.09 -4.44 22.07
N ALA A 150 -34.62 -3.28 21.70
CA ALA A 150 -35.97 -2.86 22.07
C ALA A 150 -37.05 -3.77 21.46
N GLU A 151 -36.90 -4.17 20.19
CA GLU A 151 -37.79 -5.12 19.53
C GLU A 151 -37.79 -6.50 20.23
N VAL A 152 -36.61 -7.05 20.52
CA VAL A 152 -36.50 -8.32 21.25
C VAL A 152 -37.14 -8.22 22.64
N LYS A 153 -36.96 -7.09 23.32
CA LYS A 153 -37.60 -6.84 24.63
C LYS A 153 -39.12 -6.81 24.50
N ALA A 154 -39.66 -6.10 23.52
CA ALA A 154 -41.10 -6.03 23.27
C ALA A 154 -41.71 -7.40 22.93
N VAL A 155 -41.03 -8.21 22.10
CA VAL A 155 -41.47 -9.58 21.79
C VAL A 155 -41.49 -10.45 23.05
N ARG A 156 -40.48 -10.33 23.91
CA ARG A 156 -40.43 -11.07 25.18
C ARG A 156 -41.55 -10.64 26.13
N GLU A 157 -41.85 -9.36 26.22
CA GLU A 157 -42.96 -8.84 27.03
C GLU A 157 -44.31 -9.34 26.51
N GLN A 158 -44.53 -9.34 25.18
CA GLN A 158 -45.73 -9.91 24.57
C GLN A 158 -45.88 -11.41 24.85
N GLU A 159 -44.80 -12.18 24.79
CA GLU A 159 -44.84 -13.62 25.09
C GLU A 159 -45.16 -13.88 26.58
N VAL A 160 -44.60 -13.08 27.49
CA VAL A 160 -44.95 -13.15 28.92
C VAL A 160 -46.44 -12.85 29.14
N GLU A 161 -46.99 -11.86 28.44
CA GLU A 161 -48.40 -11.53 28.55
C GLU A 161 -49.30 -12.64 27.98
N ARG A 162 -48.93 -13.23 26.84
CA ARG A 162 -49.61 -14.42 26.29
C ARG A 162 -49.57 -15.60 27.26
N GLN A 163 -48.45 -15.81 27.95
CA GLN A 163 -48.35 -16.86 28.97
C GLN A 163 -49.27 -16.57 30.15
N ARG A 164 -49.35 -15.31 30.62
CA ARG A 164 -50.30 -14.90 31.67
C ARG A 164 -51.75 -15.17 31.25
N GLN A 165 -52.14 -14.78 30.05
CA GLN A 165 -53.48 -15.05 29.51
C GLN A 165 -53.78 -16.56 29.46
N ARG A 166 -52.85 -17.38 28.95
CA ARG A 166 -52.99 -18.85 28.95
C ARG A 166 -53.14 -19.42 30.36
N THR A 167 -52.40 -18.90 31.34
CA THR A 167 -52.53 -19.36 32.73
C THR A 167 -53.88 -18.96 33.34
N GLN A 168 -54.39 -17.76 33.05
CA GLN A 168 -55.71 -17.32 33.49
C GLN A 168 -56.84 -18.14 32.86
N GLU A 169 -56.77 -18.38 31.55
CA GLU A 169 -57.74 -19.21 30.83
C GLU A 169 -57.75 -20.65 31.37
N LYS A 170 -56.57 -21.23 31.61
CA LYS A 170 -56.44 -22.55 32.21
C LYS A 170 -57.06 -22.60 33.61
N ALA A 171 -56.84 -21.57 34.44
CA ALA A 171 -57.43 -21.48 35.78
C ALA A 171 -58.97 -21.35 35.73
N MET A 172 -59.50 -20.58 34.78
CA MET A 172 -60.94 -20.46 34.50
C MET A 172 -61.55 -21.83 34.11
N LEU A 173 -60.95 -22.53 33.15
CA LEU A 173 -61.40 -23.85 32.71
C LEU A 173 -61.31 -24.89 33.85
N GLU A 174 -60.29 -24.80 34.70
CA GLU A 174 -60.15 -25.68 35.86
C GLU A 174 -61.23 -25.41 36.91
N LYS A 175 -61.56 -24.13 37.18
CA LYS A 175 -62.67 -23.73 38.04
C LYS A 175 -64.01 -24.24 37.50
N GLU A 176 -64.25 -24.12 36.20
CA GLU A 176 -65.47 -24.64 35.54
C GLU A 176 -65.55 -26.17 35.60
N ARG A 177 -64.42 -26.87 35.40
CA ARG A 177 -64.37 -28.33 35.58
C ARG A 177 -64.64 -28.72 37.02
N ALA A 178 -64.15 -27.97 37.99
CA ALA A 178 -64.39 -28.21 39.41
C ALA A 178 -65.88 -28.02 39.77
N THR A 179 -66.54 -26.97 39.28
CA THR A 179 -67.98 -26.75 39.49
C THR A 179 -68.82 -27.84 38.83
N ARG A 180 -68.49 -28.25 37.59
CA ARG A 180 -69.15 -29.39 36.93
C ARG A 180 -68.97 -30.70 37.70
N ARG A 181 -67.78 -30.95 38.28
CA ARG A 181 -67.52 -32.11 39.14
C ARG A 181 -68.32 -32.05 40.44
N ALA A 182 -68.40 -30.88 41.08
CA ALA A 182 -69.20 -30.66 42.27
C ALA A 182 -70.71 -30.86 41.99
N ALA A 183 -71.21 -30.33 40.87
CA ALA A 183 -72.60 -30.52 40.44
C ALA A 183 -72.93 -31.99 40.12
N LYS A 184 -72.03 -32.72 39.45
CA LYS A 184 -72.18 -34.16 39.23
C LYS A 184 -72.14 -34.95 40.53
N LYS A 185 -71.27 -34.58 41.48
CA LYS A 185 -71.19 -35.21 42.80
C LYS A 185 -72.48 -34.99 43.58
N ALA A 186 -72.98 -33.74 43.66
CA ALA A 186 -74.26 -33.39 44.29
C ALA A 186 -75.45 -34.12 43.64
N GLY A 187 -75.47 -34.26 42.31
CA GLY A 187 -76.50 -35.03 41.59
C GLY A 187 -76.39 -36.55 41.74
N SER A 188 -75.22 -37.08 42.10
CA SER A 188 -75.04 -38.50 42.46
C SER A 188 -75.38 -38.76 43.93
N GLU A 189 -75.13 -37.79 44.80
CA GLU A 189 -75.48 -37.83 46.23
C GLU A 189 -76.99 -37.66 46.42
N ARG A 190 -77.69 -36.81 45.65
CA ARG A 190 -79.17 -36.78 45.58
C ARG A 190 -79.76 -38.11 45.14
N ARG A 191 -79.21 -38.73 44.08
CA ARG A 191 -79.65 -40.04 43.60
C ARG A 191 -79.34 -41.20 44.56
N ARG A 192 -78.31 -41.06 45.41
CA ARG A 192 -78.02 -42.01 46.50
C ARG A 192 -78.91 -41.77 47.72
N ALA A 193 -79.30 -40.53 48.00
CA ALA A 193 -80.25 -40.18 49.05
C ALA A 193 -81.70 -40.64 48.71
N GLU A 194 -82.09 -40.61 47.44
CA GLU A 194 -83.39 -41.14 46.96
C GLU A 194 -83.38 -42.67 46.77
N GLY A 195 -82.21 -43.30 46.64
CA GLY A 195 -82.07 -44.75 46.42
C GLY A 195 -81.89 -45.61 47.68
N GLN A 196 -81.86 -45.01 48.88
CA GLN A 196 -81.65 -45.71 50.16
C GLN A 196 -82.93 -45.88 51.01
N ALA A 197 -84.11 -45.54 50.48
CA ALA A 197 -85.39 -45.72 51.16
C ALA A 197 -86.13 -47.03 50.84
N GLU A 198 -85.68 -47.84 49.88
CA GLU A 198 -86.32 -49.12 49.54
C GLU A 198 -85.28 -50.23 49.37
N ARG A 199 -85.17 -51.09 50.38
CA ARG A 199 -84.98 -52.56 50.30
C ARG A 199 -84.42 -53.10 51.62
N GLN A 200 -85.34 -53.41 52.53
CA GLN A 200 -85.18 -54.57 53.42
C GLN A 200 -85.92 -55.76 52.80
N GLY A 201 -85.39 -56.98 53.01
CA GLY A 201 -86.21 -58.19 52.97
C GLY A 201 -85.70 -59.37 52.13
N GLN A 202 -84.92 -60.23 52.79
CA GLN A 202 -84.93 -61.71 52.69
C GLN A 202 -84.45 -62.42 51.40
N LEU A 203 -83.29 -63.10 51.49
CA LEU A 203 -83.06 -64.48 51.02
C LEU A 203 -81.68 -64.99 51.48
N THR A 204 -81.74 -65.82 52.52
CA THR A 204 -81.03 -67.09 52.79
C THR A 204 -79.50 -67.17 52.72
N GLN A 205 -78.95 -67.87 53.73
CA GLN A 205 -77.55 -68.01 54.13
C GLN A 205 -76.57 -68.45 53.01
N GLU A 206 -77.05 -68.99 51.89
CA GLU A 206 -76.26 -69.37 50.72
C GLU A 206 -75.83 -68.14 49.87
N LYS A 207 -76.69 -67.12 49.77
CA LYS A 207 -76.35 -65.83 49.12
C LYS A 207 -75.34 -65.03 49.93
N ALA A 208 -75.31 -65.17 51.26
CA ALA A 208 -74.33 -64.50 52.11
C ALA A 208 -72.92 -65.07 51.95
N MET A 209 -72.79 -66.37 51.67
CA MET A 209 -71.49 -67.00 51.40
C MET A 209 -70.96 -66.60 50.02
N LEU A 210 -71.80 -66.67 48.98
CA LEU A 210 -71.47 -66.19 47.63
C LEU A 210 -71.24 -64.67 47.59
N ALA A 211 -71.97 -63.87 48.38
CA ALA A 211 -71.74 -62.44 48.50
C ALA A 211 -70.45 -62.12 49.25
N LYS A 212 -70.08 -62.88 50.29
CA LYS A 212 -68.76 -62.78 50.94
C LYS A 212 -67.63 -63.13 49.97
N GLU A 213 -67.79 -64.15 49.14
CA GLU A 213 -66.79 -64.54 48.15
C GLU A 213 -66.69 -63.51 47.01
N GLN A 214 -67.83 -63.02 46.49
CA GLN A 214 -67.85 -61.93 45.52
C GLN A 214 -67.31 -60.62 46.10
N ALA A 215 -67.56 -60.31 47.37
CA ALA A 215 -66.99 -59.17 48.07
C ALA A 215 -65.47 -59.31 48.20
N LYS A 216 -64.95 -60.49 48.55
CA LYS A 216 -63.51 -60.78 48.55
C LYS A 216 -62.89 -60.62 47.17
N ARG A 217 -63.53 -61.14 46.10
CA ARG A 217 -63.06 -60.95 44.71
C ARG A 217 -63.09 -59.49 44.26
N ARG A 218 -64.09 -58.72 44.70
CA ARG A 218 -64.19 -57.27 44.42
C ARG A 218 -63.15 -56.47 45.20
N ALA A 219 -62.89 -56.81 46.46
CA ALA A 219 -61.82 -56.22 47.26
C ALA A 219 -60.45 -56.51 46.63
N ALA A 220 -60.15 -57.77 46.29
CA ALA A 220 -58.92 -58.15 45.60
C ALA A 220 -58.75 -57.43 44.24
N LYS A 221 -59.83 -57.24 43.46
CA LYS A 221 -59.79 -56.43 42.23
C LYS A 221 -59.57 -54.94 42.49
N ALA A 222 -60.09 -54.41 43.60
CA ALA A 222 -59.89 -53.01 43.98
C ALA A 222 -58.44 -52.78 44.42
N ASP A 223 -57.87 -53.69 45.20
CA ASP A 223 -56.47 -53.66 45.62
C ASP A 223 -55.53 -53.77 44.42
N ALA A 224 -55.78 -54.72 43.50
CA ALA A 224 -55.01 -54.84 42.27
C ALA A 224 -55.09 -53.58 41.37
N ARG A 225 -56.23 -52.88 41.37
CA ARG A 225 -56.37 -51.58 40.65
C ARG A 225 -55.58 -50.47 41.35
N LEU A 226 -55.62 -50.41 42.67
CA LEU A 226 -54.84 -49.44 43.45
C LEU A 226 -53.35 -49.66 43.23
N GLU A 227 -52.88 -50.90 43.28
CA GLU A 227 -51.49 -51.25 43.04
C GLU A 227 -51.05 -50.90 41.61
N ALA A 228 -51.88 -51.20 40.60
CA ALA A 228 -51.63 -50.78 39.22
C ALA A 228 -51.58 -49.25 39.05
N THR A 229 -52.41 -48.49 39.78
CA THR A 229 -52.33 -47.02 39.77
C THR A 229 -51.07 -46.52 40.46
N HIS A 230 -50.66 -47.15 41.56
CA HIS A 230 -49.44 -46.80 42.29
C HIS A 230 -48.20 -47.04 41.43
N ASP A 231 -48.13 -48.17 40.73
CA ASP A 231 -47.10 -48.49 39.75
C ASP A 231 -47.06 -47.52 38.56
N SER A 232 -48.23 -47.11 38.07
CA SER A 232 -48.33 -46.10 37.02
C SER A 232 -47.77 -44.75 37.48
N LEU A 233 -48.10 -44.32 38.70
CA LEU A 233 -47.58 -43.09 39.30
C LEU A 233 -46.07 -43.18 39.53
N ARG A 234 -45.57 -44.32 40.02
CA ARG A 234 -44.13 -44.56 40.21
C ARG A 234 -43.36 -44.42 38.90
N ARG A 235 -43.81 -45.11 37.83
CA ARG A 235 -43.20 -45.00 36.49
C ARG A 235 -43.29 -43.59 35.90
N ARG A 236 -44.31 -42.80 36.28
CA ARG A 236 -44.42 -41.41 35.85
C ARG A 236 -43.47 -40.50 36.62
N ALA A 237 -43.29 -40.74 37.92
CA ALA A 237 -42.32 -40.04 38.75
C ALA A 237 -40.88 -40.31 38.29
N GLU A 238 -40.52 -41.57 38.02
CA GLU A 238 -39.19 -41.95 37.49
C GLU A 238 -38.90 -41.31 36.14
N ARG A 239 -39.89 -41.24 35.24
CA ARG A 239 -39.77 -40.54 33.95
C ARG A 239 -39.61 -39.03 34.13
N ALA A 240 -40.34 -38.42 35.07
CA ALA A 240 -40.22 -37.01 35.38
C ALA A 240 -38.84 -36.68 35.98
N GLU A 241 -38.32 -37.53 36.85
CA GLU A 241 -36.98 -37.37 37.43
C GLU A 241 -35.89 -37.53 36.35
N SER A 242 -36.00 -38.55 35.51
CA SER A 242 -35.09 -38.76 34.38
C SER A 242 -35.09 -37.56 33.42
N ALA A 243 -36.26 -36.97 33.16
CA ALA A 243 -36.36 -35.76 32.35
C ALA A 243 -35.68 -34.55 33.02
N ARG A 244 -35.82 -34.39 34.34
CA ARG A 244 -35.13 -33.34 35.10
C ARG A 244 -33.61 -33.52 35.06
N ARG A 245 -33.10 -34.74 35.21
CA ARG A 245 -31.66 -35.04 35.10
C ARG A 245 -31.11 -34.66 33.73
N ARG A 246 -31.78 -35.08 32.65
CA ARG A 246 -31.38 -34.71 31.27
C ARG A 246 -31.43 -33.21 31.02
N ALA A 247 -32.43 -32.51 31.57
CA ALA A 247 -32.52 -31.05 31.46
C ALA A 247 -31.37 -30.36 32.21
N ALA A 248 -31.03 -30.84 33.41
CA ALA A 248 -29.90 -30.32 34.19
C ALA A 248 -28.57 -30.54 33.46
N GLU A 249 -28.30 -31.75 32.96
CA GLU A 249 -27.10 -32.05 32.17
C GLU A 249 -26.99 -31.18 30.91
N LYS A 250 -28.12 -30.95 30.23
CA LYS A 250 -28.17 -30.05 29.07
C LYS A 250 -27.78 -28.61 29.47
N SER A 251 -28.34 -28.08 30.55
CA SER A 251 -27.99 -26.74 31.04
C SER A 251 -26.53 -26.63 31.46
N GLU A 252 -25.96 -27.65 32.10
CA GLU A 252 -24.54 -27.65 32.49
C GLU A 252 -23.64 -27.68 31.25
N ARG A 253 -23.99 -28.47 30.23
CA ARG A 253 -23.26 -28.52 28.97
C ARG A 253 -23.30 -27.18 28.23
N GLU A 254 -24.42 -26.48 28.26
CA GLU A 254 -24.57 -25.13 27.69
C GLU A 254 -23.71 -24.11 28.46
N GLN A 255 -23.75 -24.12 29.79
CA GLN A 255 -22.88 -23.26 30.61
C GLN A 255 -21.39 -23.52 30.36
N ARG A 256 -20.96 -24.79 30.26
CA ARG A 256 -19.57 -25.13 29.92
C ARG A 256 -19.18 -24.65 28.52
N ARG A 257 -20.09 -24.67 27.55
CA ARG A 257 -19.85 -24.12 26.20
C ARG A 257 -19.70 -22.61 26.25
N GLU A 258 -20.55 -21.93 26.99
CA GLU A 258 -20.52 -20.48 27.14
C GLU A 258 -19.24 -20.00 27.84
N GLN A 259 -18.84 -20.67 28.92
CA GLN A 259 -17.57 -20.40 29.61
C GLN A 259 -16.35 -20.65 28.71
N ARG A 260 -16.37 -21.68 27.86
CA ARG A 260 -15.30 -21.93 26.88
C ARG A 260 -15.23 -20.79 25.85
N ALA A 261 -16.38 -20.39 25.31
CA ALA A 261 -16.47 -19.29 24.36
C ALA A 261 -16.01 -17.95 24.98
N GLU A 262 -16.32 -17.71 26.25
CA GLU A 262 -15.85 -16.52 26.97
C GLU A 262 -14.33 -16.52 27.19
N ARG A 263 -13.76 -17.67 27.60
CA ARG A 263 -12.30 -17.83 27.73
C ARG A 263 -11.60 -17.62 26.38
N GLU A 264 -12.17 -18.12 25.29
CA GLU A 264 -11.65 -17.93 23.94
C GLU A 264 -11.68 -16.45 23.54
N ARG A 265 -12.82 -15.75 23.73
CA ARG A 265 -12.92 -14.29 23.53
C ARG A 265 -11.89 -13.51 24.34
N HIS A 266 -11.69 -13.89 25.60
CA HIS A 266 -10.69 -13.25 26.45
C HIS A 266 -9.25 -13.49 25.95
N LEU A 267 -8.93 -14.71 25.52
CA LEU A 267 -7.62 -15.02 24.92
C LEU A 267 -7.39 -14.27 23.61
N GLU A 268 -8.40 -14.17 22.74
CA GLU A 268 -8.34 -13.37 21.52
C GLU A 268 -8.13 -11.89 21.81
N HIS A 269 -8.87 -11.35 22.79
CA HIS A 269 -8.70 -9.97 23.24
C HIS A 269 -7.27 -9.71 23.75
N GLN A 270 -6.71 -10.61 24.56
CA GLN A 270 -5.32 -10.52 25.02
C GLN A 270 -4.32 -10.63 23.86
N LYS A 271 -4.54 -11.54 22.90
CA LYS A 271 -3.70 -11.64 21.69
C LYS A 271 -3.74 -10.34 20.89
N ALA A 272 -4.90 -9.72 20.73
CA ALA A 272 -5.07 -8.44 20.04
C ALA A 272 -4.32 -7.31 20.75
N ILE A 273 -4.41 -7.21 22.09
CA ILE A 273 -3.65 -6.23 22.89
C ILE A 273 -2.14 -6.42 22.68
N ARG A 274 -1.63 -7.64 22.81
CA ARG A 274 -0.21 -7.93 22.63
C ARG A 274 0.26 -7.63 21.20
N ALA A 275 -0.57 -7.92 20.19
CA ALA A 275 -0.28 -7.58 18.81
C ALA A 275 -0.20 -6.07 18.59
N HIS A 276 -1.14 -5.31 19.17
CA HIS A 276 -1.15 -3.86 19.12
C HIS A 276 0.11 -3.27 19.79
N GLN A 277 0.46 -3.72 21.00
CA GLN A 277 1.69 -3.30 21.69
C GLN A 277 2.95 -3.59 20.87
N ARG A 278 3.07 -4.78 20.27
CA ARG A 278 4.20 -5.09 19.38
C ARG A 278 4.25 -4.19 18.15
N ALA A 279 3.09 -3.85 17.59
CA ALA A 279 3.00 -2.96 16.44
C ALA A 279 3.43 -1.52 16.81
N THR A 280 2.98 -1.01 17.96
CA THR A 280 3.35 0.33 18.44
C THR A 280 4.84 0.40 18.80
N SER A 281 5.40 -0.60 19.49
CA SER A 281 6.84 -0.67 19.77
C SER A 281 7.68 -0.72 18.48
N ARG A 282 7.25 -1.51 17.48
CA ARG A 282 7.93 -1.55 16.17
C ARG A 282 7.84 -0.21 15.43
N ALA A 283 6.71 0.48 15.52
CA ALA A 283 6.52 1.79 14.92
C ALA A 283 7.40 2.86 15.59
N ALA A 284 7.50 2.85 16.93
CA ALA A 284 8.42 3.70 17.68
C ALA A 284 9.88 3.44 17.27
N ALA A 285 10.33 2.19 17.30
CA ALA A 285 11.68 1.83 16.87
C ALA A 285 11.96 2.14 15.37
N ALA A 286 10.93 2.16 14.52
CA ALA A 286 11.06 2.60 13.14
C ALA A 286 11.19 4.13 13.02
N LYS A 287 10.48 4.88 13.87
CA LYS A 287 10.61 6.34 13.98
C LYS A 287 12.01 6.71 14.47
N ASP A 288 12.50 6.09 15.55
CA ASP A 288 13.83 6.36 16.10
C ASP A 288 14.93 6.09 15.07
N ARG A 289 14.84 4.97 14.33
CA ARG A 289 15.77 4.66 13.23
C ARG A 289 15.72 5.71 12.11
N ARG A 290 14.55 6.27 11.79
CA ARG A 290 14.41 7.33 10.78
C ARG A 290 15.00 8.64 11.28
N GLU A 291 14.84 8.96 12.57
CA GLU A 291 15.41 10.15 13.19
C GLU A 291 16.94 10.05 13.26
N ALA A 292 17.49 8.93 13.73
CA ALA A 292 18.93 8.67 13.71
C ALA A 292 19.51 8.73 12.29
N ALA A 293 18.79 8.21 11.29
CA ALA A 293 19.23 8.32 9.89
C ALA A 293 19.21 9.77 9.37
N ARG A 294 18.21 10.58 9.79
CA ARG A 294 18.14 12.01 9.44
C ARG A 294 19.25 12.80 10.10
N GLU A 295 19.53 12.52 11.37
CA GLU A 295 20.62 13.15 12.12
C GLU A 295 21.97 12.83 11.49
N LYS A 296 22.24 11.55 11.22
CA LYS A 296 23.45 11.12 10.50
C LYS A 296 23.58 11.78 9.11
N ALA A 297 22.48 11.95 8.39
CA ALA A 297 22.47 12.66 7.11
C ALA A 297 22.70 14.17 7.27
N ALA A 298 22.23 14.78 8.36
CA ALA A 298 22.46 16.18 8.68
C ALA A 298 23.90 16.43 9.12
N GLU A 299 24.48 15.55 9.94
CA GLU A 299 25.89 15.52 10.31
C GLU A 299 26.77 15.40 9.07
N TYR A 300 26.48 14.45 8.18
CA TYR A 300 27.15 14.33 6.88
C TYR A 300 27.07 15.61 6.02
N ARG A 301 26.00 16.40 6.13
CA ARG A 301 25.91 17.69 5.42
C ARG A 301 26.72 18.80 6.08
N ARG A 302 26.76 18.84 7.42
CA ARG A 302 27.41 19.90 8.20
C ARG A 302 28.92 19.71 8.32
N ASP A 303 29.36 18.50 8.66
CA ASP A 303 30.75 18.21 9.01
C ASP A 303 31.52 17.67 7.80
N ALA A 304 32.54 18.40 7.37
CA ALA A 304 33.41 18.02 6.26
C ALA A 304 34.34 16.84 6.62
N ASP A 305 34.76 16.72 7.87
CA ASP A 305 35.66 15.66 8.32
C ASP A 305 34.90 14.36 8.57
N PHE A 306 33.67 14.43 9.07
CA PHE A 306 32.75 13.28 9.07
C PHE A 306 32.53 12.74 7.64
N ARG A 307 32.33 13.62 6.66
CA ARG A 307 32.24 13.18 5.24
C ARG A 307 33.51 12.48 4.78
N LYS A 308 34.68 13.08 5.02
CA LYS A 308 35.97 12.48 4.67
C LYS A 308 36.14 11.13 5.34
N ALA A 309 35.79 10.98 6.62
CA ALA A 309 35.87 9.72 7.35
C ALA A 309 34.93 8.65 6.77
N VAL A 310 33.69 9.01 6.41
CA VAL A 310 32.74 8.08 5.75
C VAL A 310 33.27 7.63 4.39
N VAL A 311 33.80 8.57 3.58
CA VAL A 311 34.39 8.26 2.27
C VAL A 311 35.65 7.41 2.43
N ALA A 312 36.54 7.76 3.37
CA ALA A 312 37.75 7.01 3.67
C ALA A 312 37.43 5.58 4.14
N GLY A 313 36.43 5.40 4.99
CA GLY A 313 35.98 4.07 5.42
C GLY A 313 35.38 3.23 4.28
N GLU A 314 34.61 3.85 3.40
CA GLU A 314 34.11 3.20 2.17
C GLU A 314 35.26 2.85 1.21
N GLN A 315 36.25 3.74 1.08
CA GLN A 315 37.42 3.51 0.25
C GLN A 315 38.31 2.40 0.82
N GLN A 316 38.52 2.37 2.14
CA GLN A 316 39.22 1.28 2.83
C GLN A 316 38.51 -0.07 2.64
N ARG A 317 37.17 -0.09 2.63
CA ARG A 317 36.41 -1.31 2.29
C ARG A 317 36.62 -1.73 0.85
N ARG A 318 36.71 -0.78 -0.08
CA ARG A 318 36.94 -1.06 -1.51
C ARG A 318 38.37 -1.49 -1.82
N THR A 319 39.35 -0.99 -1.07
CA THR A 319 40.76 -1.40 -1.23
C THR A 319 41.05 -2.76 -0.60
N ARG A 320 40.12 -3.34 0.19
CA ARG A 320 40.25 -4.74 0.61
C ARG A 320 40.19 -5.65 -0.62
N PRO A 321 41.23 -6.45 -0.89
CA PRO A 321 41.29 -7.32 -2.07
C PRO A 321 40.07 -8.24 -2.17
N ASP A 322 39.63 -8.82 -1.05
CA ASP A 322 38.47 -9.70 -0.99
C ASP A 322 37.18 -9.01 -1.43
N TYR A 323 36.98 -7.75 -1.06
CA TYR A 323 35.74 -7.03 -1.40
C TYR A 323 35.67 -6.73 -2.89
N ALA A 324 36.78 -6.26 -3.47
CA ALA A 324 36.89 -6.01 -4.91
C ALA A 324 36.66 -7.31 -5.69
N HIS A 325 37.36 -8.38 -5.32
CA HIS A 325 37.26 -9.68 -5.98
C HIS A 325 35.84 -10.25 -5.95
N ARG A 326 35.15 -10.19 -4.80
CA ARG A 326 33.73 -10.61 -4.69
C ARG A 326 32.83 -9.81 -5.63
N GLN A 327 33.04 -8.50 -5.70
CA GLN A 327 32.19 -7.64 -6.51
C GLN A 327 32.45 -7.79 -8.01
N ASP A 328 33.69 -8.04 -8.40
CA ASP A 328 34.06 -8.33 -9.78
C ASP A 328 33.51 -9.70 -10.21
N MET A 329 33.63 -10.74 -9.36
CA MET A 329 33.00 -12.04 -9.58
C MET A 329 31.48 -11.91 -9.76
N ARG A 330 30.81 -11.15 -8.89
CA ARG A 330 29.37 -10.88 -9.02
C ARG A 330 29.01 -10.21 -10.33
N THR A 331 29.79 -9.19 -10.73
CA THR A 331 29.55 -8.42 -11.94
C THR A 331 29.76 -9.29 -13.17
N TRP A 332 30.78 -10.14 -13.17
CA TRP A 332 31.05 -11.11 -14.22
C TRP A 332 29.90 -12.13 -14.33
N LEU A 333 29.48 -12.77 -13.23
CA LEU A 333 28.37 -13.74 -13.24
C LEU A 333 27.06 -13.16 -13.77
N LEU A 334 26.76 -11.90 -13.44
CA LEU A 334 25.55 -11.22 -13.92
C LEU A 334 25.60 -10.88 -15.42
N ARG A 335 26.79 -10.86 -16.03
CA ARG A 335 27.01 -10.51 -17.44
C ARG A 335 27.39 -11.70 -18.31
N CYS A 336 27.90 -12.78 -17.72
CA CYS A 336 28.37 -13.96 -18.44
C CYS A 336 27.18 -14.76 -18.97
N ALA A 337 27.05 -14.83 -20.30
CA ALA A 337 26.05 -15.65 -20.97
C ALA A 337 26.34 -17.15 -20.79
N GLN A 338 27.62 -17.53 -20.76
CA GLN A 338 28.10 -18.92 -20.70
C GLN A 338 28.36 -19.41 -19.26
N ARG A 339 27.74 -18.79 -18.25
CA ARG A 339 27.94 -19.14 -16.83
C ARG A 339 27.66 -20.62 -16.51
N ASP A 340 26.77 -21.24 -17.29
CA ASP A 340 26.32 -22.62 -17.11
C ASP A 340 27.36 -23.64 -17.63
N GLN A 341 28.38 -23.19 -18.38
CA GLN A 341 29.47 -24.04 -18.90
C GLN A 341 30.55 -24.32 -17.85
N PHE A 342 30.60 -23.54 -16.76
CA PHE A 342 31.61 -23.69 -15.72
C PHE A 342 31.20 -24.76 -14.70
N SER A 343 32.16 -25.63 -14.33
CA SER A 343 31.94 -26.67 -13.32
C SER A 343 32.18 -26.13 -11.91
N TRP A 344 31.10 -25.93 -11.16
CA TRP A 344 31.16 -25.41 -9.79
C TRP A 344 31.36 -26.52 -8.76
N LYS A 345 32.02 -26.20 -7.63
CA LYS A 345 32.36 -27.19 -6.59
C LYS A 345 31.17 -27.61 -5.74
N THR A 346 30.42 -26.63 -5.21
CA THR A 346 29.37 -26.89 -4.20
C THR A 346 28.01 -26.29 -4.58
N HIS A 347 27.98 -25.13 -5.23
CA HIS A 347 26.76 -24.44 -5.62
C HIS A 347 26.87 -23.89 -7.04
N VAL A 348 25.74 -23.84 -7.75
CA VAL A 348 25.65 -23.27 -9.10
C VAL A 348 25.05 -21.87 -9.02
N PRO A 349 25.61 -20.87 -9.73
CA PRO A 349 25.05 -19.52 -9.76
C PRO A 349 23.79 -19.49 -10.63
N VAL A 350 22.66 -19.14 -10.02
CA VAL A 350 21.38 -18.92 -10.70
C VAL A 350 21.15 -17.41 -10.80
N VAL A 351 21.10 -16.91 -12.03
CA VAL A 351 20.80 -15.51 -12.33
C VAL A 351 19.37 -15.40 -12.85
N TYR A 352 18.54 -14.68 -12.09
CA TYR A 352 17.18 -14.34 -12.49
C TYR A 352 17.16 -13.01 -13.24
N GLU A 353 16.21 -12.90 -14.18
CA GLU A 353 15.93 -11.64 -14.87
C GLU A 353 15.53 -10.57 -13.85
N ASP A 354 14.50 -10.88 -13.05
CA ASP A 354 14.04 -10.06 -11.95
C ASP A 354 14.69 -10.38 -10.60
N LYS A 355 14.60 -9.42 -9.67
CA LYS A 355 15.07 -9.64 -8.29
C LYS A 355 14.12 -10.60 -7.58
N THR A 356 14.62 -11.79 -7.24
CA THR A 356 13.84 -12.78 -6.50
C THR A 356 14.17 -12.74 -5.01
N VAL A 357 13.14 -12.85 -4.17
CA VAL A 357 13.27 -12.92 -2.71
C VAL A 357 13.44 -14.38 -2.32
N LYS A 358 14.61 -14.75 -1.81
CA LYS A 358 14.87 -16.04 -1.17
C LYS A 358 15.52 -15.84 0.20
N THR A 359 15.48 -16.87 1.03
CA THR A 359 16.13 -16.88 2.35
C THR A 359 17.47 -17.59 2.23
N CYS A 360 18.54 -16.92 2.63
CA CYS A 360 19.88 -17.51 2.62
C CYS A 360 19.99 -18.53 3.75
N THR A 361 20.29 -19.79 3.44
CA THR A 361 20.46 -20.85 4.45
C THR A 361 21.68 -20.61 5.35
N ALA A 362 22.76 -20.01 4.82
CA ALA A 362 23.98 -19.77 5.58
C ALA A 362 23.87 -18.63 6.61
N CYS A 363 23.05 -17.61 6.36
CA CYS A 363 22.93 -16.46 7.29
C CYS A 363 21.51 -16.19 7.80
N GLY A 364 20.51 -16.96 7.37
CA GLY A 364 19.10 -16.80 7.75
C GLY A 364 18.43 -15.52 7.24
N LYS A 365 19.15 -14.64 6.53
CA LYS A 365 18.63 -13.33 6.11
C LYS A 365 17.83 -13.46 4.82
N THR A 366 16.59 -12.96 4.85
CA THR A 366 15.76 -12.72 3.66
C THR A 366 15.95 -11.28 3.18
N ARG A 367 16.50 -11.09 1.98
CA ARG A 367 16.67 -9.75 1.42
C ARG A 367 15.34 -9.28 0.83
N LEU A 368 14.66 -8.35 1.52
CA LEU A 368 13.34 -7.82 1.11
C LEU A 368 13.33 -7.22 -0.30
N ALA A 369 14.44 -6.58 -0.72
CA ALA A 369 14.57 -6.04 -2.08
C ALA A 369 14.90 -7.11 -3.15
N GLY A 370 15.05 -8.38 -2.74
CA GLY A 370 15.47 -9.50 -3.58
C GLY A 370 16.95 -9.43 -4.03
N SER A 371 17.38 -10.48 -4.72
CA SER A 371 18.65 -10.53 -5.44
C SER A 371 18.43 -11.17 -6.80
N ARG A 372 19.15 -10.69 -7.82
CA ARG A 372 19.17 -11.33 -9.15
C ARG A 372 20.07 -12.56 -9.16
N LEU A 373 21.13 -12.56 -8.34
CA LEU A 373 22.08 -13.67 -8.23
C LEU A 373 21.86 -14.43 -6.93
N TRP A 374 21.69 -15.75 -7.04
CA TRP A 374 21.61 -16.71 -5.95
C TRP A 374 22.51 -17.91 -6.24
N TRP A 375 22.99 -18.58 -5.19
CA TRP A 375 23.76 -19.82 -5.31
C TRP A 375 22.88 -21.00 -4.88
N LYS A 376 22.55 -21.88 -5.81
CA LYS A 376 21.73 -23.07 -5.57
C LYS A 376 22.65 -24.24 -5.23
N SER A 377 22.40 -24.94 -4.12
CA SER A 377 23.23 -26.09 -3.72
C SER A 377 23.09 -27.24 -4.71
N LEU A 378 24.21 -27.89 -5.02
CA LEU A 378 24.24 -29.12 -5.84
C LEU A 378 23.71 -30.33 -5.07
N VAL A 379 23.88 -30.35 -3.74
CA VAL A 379 23.44 -31.46 -2.87
C VAL A 379 21.94 -31.33 -2.56
N ASN A 380 21.50 -30.12 -2.21
CA ASN A 380 20.12 -29.84 -1.79
C ASN A 380 19.49 -28.77 -2.70
N PRO A 381 18.78 -29.15 -3.77
CA PRO A 381 18.32 -28.21 -4.80
C PRO A 381 17.36 -27.12 -4.28
N ASP A 382 16.69 -27.33 -3.15
CA ASP A 382 15.79 -26.32 -2.58
C ASP A 382 16.50 -25.27 -1.71
N THR A 383 17.82 -25.42 -1.51
CA THR A 383 18.60 -24.53 -0.66
C THR A 383 19.35 -23.48 -1.47
N TYR A 384 19.25 -22.23 -1.00
CA TYR A 384 19.86 -21.08 -1.65
C TYR A 384 20.76 -20.33 -0.67
N VAL A 385 21.92 -19.91 -1.16
CA VAL A 385 22.88 -19.10 -0.41
C VAL A 385 23.04 -17.75 -1.12
N CYS A 386 23.14 -16.67 -0.34
CA CYS A 386 23.37 -15.34 -0.91
C CYS A 386 24.83 -15.21 -1.38
N HIS A 387 25.06 -14.37 -2.39
CA HIS A 387 26.40 -14.20 -2.97
C HIS A 387 27.47 -13.87 -1.92
N LEU A 388 27.16 -13.01 -0.95
CA LEU A 388 28.10 -12.60 0.10
C LEU A 388 28.54 -13.77 1.01
N CYS A 389 27.64 -14.71 1.27
CA CYS A 389 27.95 -15.87 2.12
C CYS A 389 28.73 -16.93 1.35
N TYR A 390 28.37 -17.15 0.08
CA TYR A 390 29.09 -18.10 -0.77
C TYR A 390 30.53 -17.65 -1.02
N THR A 391 30.74 -16.35 -1.31
CA THR A 391 32.07 -15.80 -1.58
C THR A 391 32.80 -15.34 -0.32
N ALA A 392 32.37 -15.77 0.88
CA ALA A 392 33.09 -15.48 2.12
C ALA A 392 34.55 -15.97 2.05
N ASP A 393 34.77 -17.08 1.36
CA ASP A 393 36.08 -17.58 0.97
C ASP A 393 36.14 -17.66 -0.57
N CYS A 394 36.77 -16.67 -1.20
CA CYS A 394 36.79 -16.54 -2.67
C CYS A 394 37.51 -17.72 -3.34
N SER A 395 38.56 -18.25 -2.72
CA SER A 395 39.36 -19.37 -3.27
C SER A 395 38.50 -20.63 -3.47
N ARG A 396 37.60 -20.90 -2.51
CA ARG A 396 36.66 -22.03 -2.56
C ARG A 396 35.44 -21.75 -3.43
N ALA A 397 35.15 -20.48 -3.69
CA ALA A 397 34.01 -20.06 -4.48
C ALA A 397 34.24 -20.22 -5.99
N MET A 398 35.49 -20.36 -6.46
CA MET A 398 35.84 -20.47 -7.88
C MET A 398 35.35 -21.76 -8.54
N PRO A 399 35.03 -21.73 -9.86
CA PRO A 399 34.89 -22.94 -10.65
C PRO A 399 36.15 -23.80 -10.59
N ARG A 400 36.00 -25.11 -10.81
CA ARG A 400 37.13 -26.04 -10.86
C ARG A 400 38.05 -25.67 -12.03
N GLY A 401 39.36 -25.60 -11.78
CA GLY A 401 40.37 -25.27 -12.78
C GLY A 401 40.62 -23.77 -12.98
N PHE A 402 39.95 -22.92 -12.20
CA PHE A 402 40.06 -21.47 -12.27
C PHE A 402 40.36 -20.85 -10.90
N GLU A 403 40.92 -21.61 -9.97
CA GLU A 403 41.26 -21.18 -8.61
C GLU A 403 42.23 -19.99 -8.58
N ASP A 404 43.18 -19.96 -9.51
CA ASP A 404 44.21 -18.91 -9.61
C ASP A 404 43.76 -17.69 -10.44
N TYR A 405 42.50 -17.67 -10.88
CA TYR A 405 42.02 -16.62 -11.77
C TYR A 405 41.61 -15.34 -11.02
N GLU A 406 42.18 -14.20 -11.43
CA GLU A 406 41.80 -12.89 -10.92
C GLU A 406 40.72 -12.22 -11.77
N PHE A 407 39.54 -11.96 -11.16
CA PHE A 407 38.53 -11.10 -11.78
C PHE A 407 39.01 -9.65 -11.83
N GLY A 408 38.74 -8.96 -12.95
CA GLY A 408 39.04 -7.54 -13.09
C GLY A 408 38.46 -6.93 -14.37
N LYS A 409 38.47 -5.61 -14.49
CA LYS A 409 38.02 -4.90 -15.70
C LYS A 409 38.83 -5.37 -16.92
N GLY A 410 38.16 -5.95 -17.90
CA GLY A 410 38.78 -6.48 -19.13
C GLY A 410 39.34 -7.90 -19.02
N LYS A 411 39.36 -8.50 -17.83
CA LYS A 411 39.73 -9.90 -17.62
C LYS A 411 38.44 -10.72 -17.49
N HIS A 412 38.02 -11.39 -18.56
CA HIS A 412 36.90 -12.33 -18.53
C HIS A 412 37.42 -13.77 -18.66
N LEU A 413 36.90 -14.65 -17.80
CA LEU A 413 37.07 -16.10 -17.94
C LEU A 413 36.57 -16.50 -19.33
N LYS A 414 37.48 -17.02 -20.16
CA LYS A 414 37.10 -17.73 -21.38
C LYS A 414 36.76 -19.17 -20.96
N PRO A 415 35.62 -19.72 -21.40
CA PRO A 415 35.24 -21.09 -21.10
C PRO A 415 36.29 -22.10 -21.53
#